data_AF-A0A920LZ02-F1
#
_entry.id   AF-A0A920LZ02-F1
#
_cell.length_a   1.000
_cell.length_b   1.000
_cell.length_c   1.000
_cell.angle_alpha   90.00
_cell.angle_beta   90.00
_cell.angle_gamma   90.00
#
_symmetry.space_group_name_H-M   'P 1'
#
loop_
_entity.id
_entity.type
_entity.pdbx_description
1 polymer ?
#
loop_
_entity_poly.entity_id
_entity_poly.type
_entity_poly.pdbx_seq_one_letter_code
_entity_poly.pdbx_strand_id
1 'polypeptide(L)'
;MKTTIINWLLVLFVSLSWGASYMFTRIVVEEMPPSHLVSIRLLLAALLLGPLFINKEEFLKMSKVIPSLILLGIINAALPFFLFAWSAQELTAGMLSILNGTSPLFALIIAIALFRQNTPSFK
;
A
#
# COMPACT_ATOMS: atom_id res chain seq x y z
N MET A 1 -1.54 27.79 13.30
CA MET A 1 -2.12 26.90 14.34
C MET A 1 -3.27 26.02 13.85
N LYS A 2 -4.36 26.56 13.25
CA LYS A 2 -5.49 25.73 12.77
C LYS A 2 -5.06 24.61 11.80
N THR A 3 -4.18 24.92 10.85
CA THR A 3 -3.66 23.97 9.85
C THR A 3 -2.82 22.85 10.48
N THR A 4 -2.07 23.15 11.55
CA THR A 4 -1.25 22.16 12.27
C THR A 4 -2.13 21.11 12.95
N ILE A 5 -3.22 21.53 13.59
CA ILE A 5 -4.17 20.62 14.25
C ILE A 5 -4.85 19.72 13.21
N ILE A 6 -5.29 20.29 12.09
CA ILE A 6 -5.90 19.53 10.99
C ILE A 6 -4.93 18.46 10.46
N ASN A 7 -3.66 18.81 10.26
CA ASN A 7 -2.65 17.85 9.81
C ASN A 7 -2.47 16.70 10.79
N TRP A 8 -2.39 16.98 12.10
CA TRP A 8 -2.30 15.93 13.12
C TRP A 8 -3.54 15.03 13.15
N LEU A 9 -4.73 15.60 12.98
CA LEU A 9 -5.97 14.81 12.88
C LEU A 9 -5.97 13.92 11.63
N LEU A 10 -5.49 14.41 10.49
CA LEU A 10 -5.34 13.60 9.27
C LEU A 10 -4.34 12.46 9.47
N VAL A 11 -3.21 12.72 10.14
CA VAL A 11 -2.21 11.69 10.50
C VAL A 11 -2.84 10.62 11.40
N LEU A 12 -3.56 11.03 12.45
CA LEU A 12 -4.25 10.07 13.33
C LEU A 12 -5.29 9.25 12.55
N PHE A 13 -6.07 9.88 11.69
CA PHE A 13 -7.08 9.20 10.89
C PHE A 13 -6.46 8.15 9.96
N VAL A 14 -5.39 8.50 9.24
CA VAL A 14 -4.72 7.55 8.34
C VAL A 14 -4.03 6.44 9.13
N SER A 15 -3.39 6.75 10.26
CA SER A 15 -2.76 5.75 11.13
C SER A 15 -3.77 4.74 11.67
N LEU A 16 -4.94 5.21 12.13
CA LEU A 16 -6.02 4.33 12.60
C LEU A 16 -6.59 3.49 11.45
N SER A 17 -6.78 4.08 10.27
CA SER A 17 -7.30 3.38 9.09
C SER A 17 -6.36 2.25 8.65
N TRP A 18 -5.05 2.50 8.62
CA TRP A 18 -4.06 1.47 8.30
C TRP A 18 -3.95 0.40 9.39
N GLY A 19 -3.91 0.80 10.66
CA GLY A 19 -3.87 -0.14 11.79
C GLY A 19 -5.07 -1.10 11.81
N ALA A 20 -6.29 -0.56 11.64
CA ALA A 20 -7.50 -1.35 11.57
C ALA A 20 -7.50 -2.32 10.37
N SER A 21 -6.95 -1.89 9.22
CA SER A 21 -6.84 -2.77 8.05
C SER A 21 -6.02 -4.02 8.34
N TYR A 22 -4.90 -3.94 9.06
CA TYR A 22 -4.10 -5.12 9.41
C TYR A 22 -4.81 -6.04 10.41
N MET A 23 -5.59 -5.46 11.34
CA MET A 23 -6.43 -6.22 12.25
C MET A 23 -7.47 -7.05 11.47
N PHE A 24 -8.19 -6.42 10.55
CA PHE A 24 -9.17 -7.13 9.72
C PHE A 24 -8.53 -8.17 8.81
N THR A 25 -7.38 -7.84 8.18
CA THR A 25 -6.63 -8.82 7.40
C THR A 25 -6.29 -10.06 8.25
N ARG A 26 -5.81 -9.87 9.49
CA ARG A 26 -5.47 -10.98 10.39
C ARG A 26 -6.67 -11.85 10.72
N ILE A 27 -7.84 -11.25 10.95
CA ILE A 27 -9.07 -12.00 11.25
C ILE A 27 -9.53 -12.79 10.02
N VAL A 28 -9.54 -12.15 8.84
CA VAL A 28 -10.13 -12.74 7.64
C VAL A 28 -9.27 -13.86 7.04
N VAL A 29 -7.94 -13.83 7.18
CA VAL A 29 -7.07 -14.89 6.64
C VAL A 29 -7.22 -16.24 7.35
N GLU A 30 -7.90 -16.30 8.49
CA GLU A 30 -8.28 -17.57 9.14
C GLU A 30 -9.45 -18.25 8.42
N GLU A 31 -10.31 -17.46 7.77
CA GLU A 31 -11.52 -17.93 7.08
C GLU A 31 -11.31 -18.12 5.57
N MET A 32 -10.35 -17.40 4.97
CA MET A 32 -10.10 -17.47 3.53
C MET A 32 -8.61 -17.40 3.17
N PRO A 33 -8.19 -18.00 2.04
CA PRO A 33 -6.81 -17.89 1.58
C PRO A 33 -6.39 -16.42 1.33
N PRO A 34 -5.13 -16.05 1.62
CA PRO A 34 -4.60 -14.70 1.38
C PRO A 34 -4.78 -14.21 -0.05
N SER A 35 -4.71 -15.12 -1.03
CA SER A 35 -4.95 -14.80 -2.44
C SER A 35 -6.36 -14.25 -2.67
N HIS A 36 -7.39 -14.86 -2.09
CA HIS A 36 -8.78 -14.44 -2.27
C HIS A 36 -9.03 -13.08 -1.61
N LEU A 37 -8.52 -12.89 -0.39
CA LEU A 37 -8.63 -11.62 0.34
C LEU A 37 -8.05 -10.46 -0.49
N VAL A 38 -6.85 -10.64 -1.02
CA VAL A 38 -6.16 -9.61 -1.80
C VAL A 38 -6.83 -9.39 -3.15
N SER A 39 -7.24 -10.46 -3.85
CA SER A 39 -7.99 -10.34 -5.10
C SER A 39 -9.28 -9.55 -4.92
N ILE A 40 -10.08 -9.85 -3.89
CA ILE A 40 -11.30 -9.09 -3.59
C ILE A 40 -10.98 -7.63 -3.30
N ARG A 41 -9.95 -7.37 -2.48
CA ARG A 41 -9.52 -6.01 -2.13
C ARG A 41 -9.12 -5.20 -3.36
N LEU A 42 -8.36 -5.78 -4.28
CA LEU A 42 -7.92 -5.12 -5.51
C LEU A 42 -9.05 -4.98 -6.53
N LEU A 43 -9.96 -5.95 -6.62
CA LEU A 43 -11.16 -5.86 -7.47
C LEU A 43 -12.08 -4.73 -6.99
N LEU A 44 -12.31 -4.62 -5.68
CA LEU A 44 -13.08 -3.51 -5.11
C LEU A 44 -12.40 -2.16 -5.39
N ALA A 45 -11.08 -2.06 -5.21
CA ALA A 45 -10.34 -0.84 -5.55
C ALA A 45 -10.49 -0.49 -7.03
N ALA A 46 -10.38 -1.48 -7.92
CA ALA A 46 -10.54 -1.30 -9.37
C ALA A 46 -11.98 -0.89 -9.74
N LEU A 47 -13.01 -1.45 -9.11
CA LEU A 47 -14.41 -1.10 -9.38
C LEU A 47 -14.79 0.29 -8.86
N LEU A 48 -14.23 0.70 -7.72
CA LEU A 48 -14.50 2.00 -7.12
C LEU A 48 -13.74 3.14 -7.82
N LEU A 49 -12.47 2.90 -8.17
CA LEU A 49 -11.60 3.92 -8.77
C LEU A 49 -11.59 3.88 -10.29
N GLY A 50 -11.80 2.72 -10.90
CA GLY A 50 -11.78 2.53 -12.35
C GLY A 50 -12.73 3.44 -13.13
N PRO A 51 -13.96 3.68 -12.67
CA PRO A 51 -14.89 4.58 -13.35
C PRO A 51 -14.39 6.03 -13.51
N LEU A 52 -13.46 6.47 -12.66
CA LEU A 52 -12.88 7.82 -12.75
C LEU A 52 -11.97 8.00 -13.97
N PHE A 53 -11.55 6.91 -14.62
CA PHE A 53 -10.59 6.91 -15.74
C PHE A 53 -11.21 6.47 -17.08
N ILE A 54 -12.55 6.52 -17.21
CA ILE A 54 -13.28 6.08 -18.40
C ILE A 54 -13.12 7.04 -19.60
N ASN A 55 -12.54 8.23 -19.43
CA ASN A 55 -12.45 9.19 -20.53
C ASN A 55 -11.60 8.62 -21.68
N LYS A 56 -12.07 8.82 -22.92
CA LYS A 56 -11.48 8.23 -24.13
C LYS A 56 -9.99 8.56 -24.29
N GLU A 57 -9.58 9.77 -23.91
CA GLU A 57 -8.17 10.20 -23.94
C GLU A 57 -7.30 9.48 -22.89
N GLU A 58 -7.82 9.31 -21.68
CA GLU A 58 -7.11 8.62 -20.60
C GLU A 58 -6.94 7.14 -20.94
N PHE A 59 -7.99 6.50 -21.45
CA PHE A 59 -7.93 5.12 -21.92
C PHE A 59 -6.91 4.90 -23.04
N LEU A 60 -6.85 5.83 -24.02
CA LEU A 60 -5.87 5.81 -25.11
C LEU A 60 -4.42 6.03 -24.65
N LYS A 61 -4.22 6.83 -23.59
CA LYS A 61 -2.90 6.98 -22.95
C LYS A 61 -2.54 5.72 -22.17
N MET A 62 -3.50 5.17 -21.44
CA MET A 62 -3.34 3.97 -20.62
C MET A 62 -2.97 2.75 -21.46
N SER A 63 -3.60 2.58 -22.63
CA SER A 63 -3.36 1.44 -23.53
C SER A 63 -1.91 1.32 -24.00
N LYS A 64 -1.21 2.45 -24.16
CA LYS A 64 0.20 2.51 -24.57
C LYS A 64 1.17 2.06 -23.47
N VAL A 65 0.72 2.04 -22.21
CA VAL A 65 1.55 1.74 -21.03
C VAL A 65 1.00 0.58 -20.21
N ILE A 66 0.06 -0.21 -20.75
CA ILE A 66 -0.53 -1.37 -20.07
C ILE A 66 0.52 -2.28 -19.43
N PRO A 67 1.60 -2.69 -20.11
CA PRO A 67 2.60 -3.56 -19.49
C PRO A 67 3.26 -2.93 -18.26
N SER A 68 3.57 -1.63 -18.33
CA SER A 68 4.14 -0.87 -17.21
C SER A 68 3.15 -0.70 -16.07
N LEU A 69 1.86 -0.50 -16.38
CA LEU A 69 0.80 -0.40 -15.36
C LEU A 69 0.54 -1.73 -14.66
N ILE A 70 0.55 -2.85 -15.39
CA ILE A 70 0.45 -4.19 -14.81
C ILE A 70 1.63 -4.43 -13.88
N LEU A 71 2.86 -4.15 -14.35
CA LEU A 71 4.06 -4.32 -13.55
C LEU A 71 4.02 -3.45 -12.28
N LEU A 72 3.60 -2.19 -12.42
CA LEU A 72 3.43 -1.27 -11.30
C LEU A 72 2.37 -1.78 -10.31
N GLY A 73 1.22 -2.25 -10.80
CA GLY A 73 0.16 -2.82 -9.95
C GLY A 73 0.61 -4.07 -9.21
N ILE A 74 1.39 -4.94 -9.86
CA ILE A 74 1.96 -6.14 -9.23
C ILE A 74 2.94 -5.73 -8.13
N ILE A 75 3.93 -4.89 -8.44
CA ILE A 75 5.02 -4.54 -7.51
C ILE A 75 4.51 -3.66 -6.37
N ASN A 76 3.59 -2.73 -6.63
CA ASN A 76 3.15 -1.73 -5.66
C ASN A 76 1.99 -2.22 -4.80
N ALA A 77 1.09 -3.05 -5.35
CA ALA A 77 -0.13 -3.46 -4.67
C ALA A 77 -0.23 -4.98 -4.51
N ALA A 78 -0.32 -5.74 -5.60
CA ALA A 78 -0.69 -7.15 -5.50
C ALA A 78 0.32 -7.99 -4.72
N LEU A 79 1.61 -7.86 -5.04
CA LEU A 79 2.66 -8.63 -4.38
C LEU A 79 2.84 -8.20 -2.92
N PRO A 80 2.97 -6.91 -2.57
CA PRO A 80 3.10 -6.50 -1.17
C PRO A 80 1.89 -6.91 -0.32
N PHE A 81 0.66 -6.63 -0.78
CA PHE A 81 -0.54 -6.97 -0.01
C PHE A 81 -0.73 -8.48 0.14
N PHE A 82 -0.35 -9.27 -0.87
CA PHE A 82 -0.31 -10.73 -0.76
C PHE A 82 0.70 -11.18 0.30
N LEU A 83 1.91 -10.66 0.28
CA LEU A 83 2.92 -10.99 1.29
C LEU A 83 2.46 -10.61 2.71
N PHE A 84 1.84 -9.45 2.89
CA PHE A 84 1.25 -9.06 4.17
C PHE A 84 0.12 -10.00 4.62
N ALA A 85 -0.79 -10.35 3.72
CA ALA A 85 -1.88 -11.28 4.03
C ALA A 85 -1.37 -12.70 4.31
N TRP A 86 -0.32 -13.14 3.61
CA TRP A 86 0.34 -14.42 3.86
C TRP A 86 1.05 -14.42 5.22
N SER A 87 1.82 -13.37 5.52
CA SER A 87 2.44 -13.21 6.84
C SER A 87 1.41 -13.10 7.98
N ALA A 88 0.20 -12.59 7.69
CA ALA A 88 -0.87 -12.52 8.67
C ALA A 88 -1.36 -13.90 9.13
N GLN A 89 -1.04 -15.00 8.44
CA GLN A 89 -1.41 -16.34 8.95
C GLN A 89 -0.67 -16.67 10.25
N GLU A 90 0.60 -16.27 10.34
CA GLU A 90 1.50 -16.60 11.45
C GLU A 90 1.74 -15.40 12.40
N LEU A 91 1.66 -14.18 11.88
CA LEU A 91 1.98 -12.96 12.63
C LEU A 91 0.73 -12.27 13.17
N THR A 92 0.89 -11.60 14.32
CA THR A 92 -0.18 -10.77 14.88
C THR A 92 -0.37 -9.48 14.09
N ALA A 93 -1.57 -8.88 14.17
CA ALA A 93 -1.85 -7.59 13.54
C ALA A 93 -0.89 -6.48 13.99
N GLY A 94 -0.46 -6.50 15.25
CA GLY A 94 0.54 -5.57 15.78
C GLY A 94 1.90 -5.72 15.10
N MET A 95 2.36 -6.95 14.89
CA MET A 95 3.62 -7.22 14.19
C MET A 95 3.57 -6.75 12.74
N LEU A 96 2.45 -6.99 12.04
CA LEU A 96 2.24 -6.50 10.67
C LEU A 96 2.29 -4.95 10.62
N SER A 97 1.67 -4.28 11.59
CA SER A 97 1.69 -2.82 11.68
C SER A 97 3.11 -2.28 11.95
N ILE A 98 3.88 -2.94 12.81
CA ILE A 98 5.28 -2.58 13.09
C ILE A 98 6.13 -2.74 11.83
N LEU A 99 6.00 -3.88 11.13
CA LEU A 99 6.70 -4.14 9.87
C LEU A 99 6.39 -3.05 8.84
N ASN A 100 5.13 -2.65 8.68
CA ASN A 100 4.77 -1.54 7.80
C ASN A 100 5.41 -0.21 8.25
N GLY A 101 5.52 0.05 9.56
CA GLY A 101 6.21 1.22 10.10
C GLY A 101 7.71 1.26 9.80
N THR A 102 8.34 0.13 9.44
CA THR A 102 9.74 0.09 8.99
C THR A 102 9.93 0.46 7.51
N SER A 103 8.86 0.69 6.75
CA SER A 103 8.94 1.05 5.32
C SER A 103 9.89 2.23 5.02
N PRO A 104 9.92 3.32 5.82
CA PRO A 104 10.86 4.42 5.60
C PRO A 104 12.33 4.01 5.73
N LEU A 105 12.64 3.05 6.61
CA LEU A 105 14.00 2.55 6.78
C LEU A 105 14.46 1.80 5.53
N PHE A 106 13.62 0.89 5.01
CA PHE A 106 13.92 0.20 3.75
C PHE A 106 13.98 1.16 2.56
N ALA A 107 13.08 2.16 2.51
CA ALA A 107 13.13 3.20 1.49
C ALA A 107 14.47 3.96 1.51
N LEU A 108 14.98 4.31 2.69
CA LEU A 108 16.29 4.94 2.85
C LEU A 108 17.44 4.03 2.37
N ILE A 109 17.43 2.75 2.76
CA ILE A 109 18.45 1.78 2.33
C ILE A 109 18.47 1.65 0.81
N ILE A 110 17.30 1.50 0.19
CA ILE A 110 17.16 1.39 -1.27
C ILE A 110 17.62 2.70 -1.95
N ALA A 111 17.26 3.86 -1.40
CA ALA A 111 17.66 5.16 -1.92
C ALA A 111 19.19 5.33 -1.95
N ILE A 112 19.88 4.95 -0.87
CA ILE A 112 21.35 5.00 -0.79
C ILE A 112 21.98 3.99 -1.75
N ALA A 113 21.48 2.74 -1.75
CA ALA A 113 22.07 1.65 -2.51
C ALA A 113 21.90 1.81 -4.04
N LEU A 114 20.70 2.18 -4.50
CA LEU A 114 20.39 2.26 -5.94
C LEU A 114 20.62 3.64 -6.53
N PHE A 115 20.28 4.71 -5.79
CA PHE A 115 20.30 6.07 -6.33
C PHE A 115 21.53 6.87 -5.87
N ARG A 116 22.43 6.28 -5.07
CA ARG A 116 23.62 6.94 -4.50
C ARG A 116 23.29 8.34 -3.95
N GLN A 117 22.11 8.50 -3.33
CA GLN A 117 21.78 9.77 -2.69
C GLN A 117 22.76 9.98 -1.54
N ASN A 118 23.53 11.07 -1.60
CA ASN A 118 24.33 11.52 -0.48
C ASN A 118 23.38 11.73 0.70
N THR A 119 23.74 11.18 1.87
CA THR A 119 22.96 11.32 3.09
C THR A 119 22.53 12.78 3.27
N PRO A 120 21.26 13.06 3.67
CA PRO A 120 20.87 14.42 3.98
C PRO A 120 21.82 14.90 5.07
N SER A 121 22.69 15.85 4.70
CA SER A 121 23.51 16.61 5.62
C SER A 121 22.55 17.25 6.62
N PHE A 122 22.40 16.69 7.81
CA PHE A 122 21.69 17.30 8.92
C PHE A 122 22.45 18.59 9.29
N LYS A 123 22.09 19.68 8.63
CA LYS A 123 22.37 21.06 9.06
C LYS A 123 21.10 21.63 9.66
#